data_AF-A0A1I0IK67-F1
#
_entry.id   AF-A0A1I0IK67-F1
#
_cell.length_a   1.000
_cell.length_b   1.000
_cell.length_c   1.000
_cell.angle_alpha   90.00
_cell.angle_beta   90.00
_cell.angle_gamma   90.00
#
_symmetry.space_group_name_H-M   'P 1'
#
loop_
_entity.id
_entity.type
_entity.pdbx_description
1 polymer ?
#
loop_
_entity_poly.entity_id
_entity_poly.type
_entity_poly.pdbx_seq_one_letter_code
_entity_poly.pdbx_strand_id
1 'polypeptide(L)'
;MIRDYIVKRNHHSLQYKQEKEPNKKYKDLKQKQKAKIADWMYEKTCDYYREHEEMPEGEACESLVREVFQKIESLAIWVPFDEVYHQYLLKLPRYGLRIAESGVPEKPVKAEKKAKSETPAKKGKGKSNKTCPVCGRRMKQQFIGLQHCKCGISWKKDIGYFERTGDMVFALERRTTGKKVKQCPVIRYK
;
A
#
# COMPACT_ATOMS: atom_id res chain seq x y z
N MET A 1 -30.29 -30.33 28.81
CA MET A 1 -29.01 -30.29 28.07
C MET A 1 -28.71 -28.83 27.74
N ILE A 2 -27.86 -28.18 28.52
CA ILE A 2 -27.42 -26.81 28.27
C ILE A 2 -26.50 -26.90 27.04
N ARG A 3 -26.92 -26.32 25.91
CA ARG A 3 -26.02 -26.18 24.75
C ARG A 3 -25.00 -25.12 25.14
N ASP A 4 -23.81 -25.54 25.55
CA ASP A 4 -22.67 -24.65 25.72
C ASP A 4 -22.43 -23.92 24.39
N TYR A 5 -22.83 -22.65 24.37
CA TYR A 5 -22.65 -21.79 23.22
C TYR A 5 -21.17 -21.43 23.14
N ILE A 6 -20.39 -22.20 22.39
CA ILE A 6 -18.98 -21.90 22.15
C ILE A 6 -18.92 -20.58 21.36
N VAL A 7 -18.75 -19.47 22.06
CA VAL A 7 -18.49 -18.16 21.47
C VAL A 7 -17.14 -18.24 20.77
N LYS A 8 -17.13 -18.38 19.45
CA LYS A 8 -15.92 -18.31 18.64
C LYS A 8 -15.31 -16.91 18.81
N ARG A 9 -14.26 -16.79 19.63
CA ARG A 9 -13.52 -15.53 19.82
C ARG A 9 -12.92 -15.06 18.50
N ASN A 10 -13.18 -13.81 18.14
CA ASN A 10 -12.60 -13.20 16.95
C ASN A 10 -11.13 -12.83 17.22
N HIS A 11 -10.23 -13.72 16.81
CA HIS A 11 -8.78 -13.55 16.94
C HIS A 11 -8.20 -12.33 16.18
N HIS A 12 -8.98 -11.70 15.30
CA HIS A 12 -8.57 -10.52 14.56
C HIS A 12 -8.95 -9.19 15.22
N SER A 13 -9.82 -9.21 16.23
CA SER A 13 -10.21 -8.00 16.97
C SER A 13 -9.03 -7.36 17.70
N LEU A 14 -9.09 -6.03 17.88
CA LEU A 14 -8.06 -5.28 18.60
C LEU A 14 -8.06 -5.64 20.09
N GLN A 15 -9.25 -5.77 20.69
CA GLN A 15 -9.44 -6.19 22.08
C GLN A 15 -8.81 -7.57 22.36
N TYR A 16 -9.00 -8.56 21.48
CA TYR A 16 -8.35 -9.86 21.64
C TYR A 16 -6.81 -9.77 21.63
N LYS A 17 -6.24 -8.89 20.79
CA LYS A 17 -4.78 -8.69 20.71
C LYS A 17 -4.25 -7.99 21.96
N GLN A 18 -5.01 -7.06 22.53
CA GLN A 18 -4.71 -6.38 23.79
C GLN A 18 -4.60 -7.38 24.95
N GLU A 19 -5.62 -8.22 25.12
CA GLU A 19 -5.66 -9.24 26.17
C GLU A 19 -4.49 -10.22 26.08
N LYS A 20 -4.09 -10.60 24.86
CA LYS A 20 -3.04 -11.59 24.65
C LYS A 20 -1.63 -11.07 24.89
N GLU A 21 -1.38 -9.79 24.61
CA GLU A 21 -0.03 -9.22 24.66
C GLU A 21 -0.06 -7.75 25.12
N PRO A 22 -0.38 -7.47 26.40
CA PRO A 22 -0.61 -6.09 26.88
C PRO A 22 0.65 -5.21 26.76
N ASN A 23 1.84 -5.80 26.87
CA ASN A 23 3.13 -5.09 26.87
C ASN A 23 3.85 -5.12 25.50
N LYS A 24 3.09 -5.17 24.40
CA LYS A 24 3.68 -5.25 23.06
C LYS A 24 4.55 -4.03 22.76
N LYS A 25 5.79 -4.24 22.30
CA LYS A 25 6.68 -3.12 21.96
C LYS A 25 6.53 -2.66 20.52
N TYR A 26 6.81 -1.39 20.24
CA TYR A 26 6.79 -0.86 18.87
C TYR A 26 7.72 -1.67 17.94
N LYS A 27 8.86 -2.13 18.46
CA LYS A 27 9.82 -2.97 17.73
C LYS A 27 9.25 -4.33 17.28
N ASP A 28 8.17 -4.81 17.88
CA ASP A 28 7.55 -6.10 17.54
C ASP A 28 6.49 -5.96 16.43
N LEU A 29 6.20 -4.73 15.99
CA LEU A 29 5.32 -4.47 14.86
C LEU A 29 5.94 -4.94 13.54
N LYS A 30 5.11 -5.38 12.60
CA LYS A 30 5.56 -5.73 11.25
C LYS A 30 6.16 -4.50 10.57
N GLN A 31 7.21 -4.68 9.78
CA GLN A 31 7.89 -3.58 9.09
C GLN A 31 6.94 -2.69 8.28
N LYS A 32 5.93 -3.29 7.63
CA LYS A 32 4.89 -2.56 6.88
C LYS A 32 4.00 -1.69 7.78
N GLN A 33 3.72 -2.13 9.01
CA GLN A 33 2.97 -1.34 9.99
C GLN A 33 3.82 -0.18 10.49
N LYS A 34 5.09 -0.45 10.86
CA LYS A 34 6.05 0.58 11.28
C LYS A 34 6.26 1.67 10.23
N ALA A 35 6.40 1.28 8.96
CA ALA A 35 6.51 2.22 7.85
C ALA A 35 5.26 3.11 7.77
N LYS A 36 4.06 2.50 7.82
CA LYS A 36 2.80 3.24 7.74
C LYS A 36 2.61 4.22 8.91
N ILE A 37 2.95 3.80 10.12
CA ILE A 37 2.90 4.67 11.31
C ILE A 37 3.91 5.81 11.19
N ALA A 38 5.13 5.51 10.74
CA ALA A 38 6.17 6.52 10.52
C ALA A 38 5.77 7.56 9.46
N ASP A 39 5.09 7.12 8.40
CA ASP A 39 4.57 8.01 7.35
C ASP A 39 3.51 8.95 7.92
N TRP A 40 2.57 8.44 8.74
CA TRP A 40 1.54 9.26 9.37
C TRP A 40 2.09 10.24 10.40
N MET A 41 3.07 9.82 11.20
CA MET A 41 3.78 10.69 12.12
C MET A 41 4.43 11.86 11.36
N TYR A 42 5.16 11.55 10.30
CA TYR A 42 5.81 12.57 9.48
C TYR A 42 4.81 13.50 8.78
N GLU A 43 3.73 12.96 8.20
CA GLU A 43 2.65 13.74 7.60
C GLU A 43 2.07 14.75 8.61
N LYS A 44 1.81 14.30 9.84
CA LYS A 44 1.29 15.15 10.91
C LYS A 44 2.27 16.23 11.37
N THR A 45 3.56 15.89 11.50
CA THR A 45 4.59 16.88 11.80
C THR A 45 4.72 17.92 10.69
N CYS A 46 4.69 17.52 9.42
CA CYS A 46 4.70 18.44 8.28
C CYS A 46 3.46 19.34 8.23
N ASP A 47 2.31 18.81 8.63
CA ASP A 47 1.06 19.59 8.71
C ASP A 47 1.15 20.66 9.79
N TYR A 48 1.61 20.29 10.99
CA TYR A 48 1.85 21.22 12.08
C TYR A 48 2.87 22.29 11.70
N TYR A 49 4.04 21.89 11.18
CA TYR A 49 5.09 22.82 10.78
C TYR A 49 4.64 23.79 9.70
N ARG A 50 3.74 23.39 8.80
CA ARG A 50 3.17 24.30 7.79
C ARG A 50 2.26 25.37 8.39
N GLU A 51 1.59 25.06 9.50
CA GLU A 51 0.62 25.95 10.14
C GLU A 51 1.28 26.86 11.18
N HIS A 52 2.36 26.39 11.82
CA HIS A 52 3.03 27.07 12.92
C HIS A 52 4.46 27.54 12.62
N GLU A 53 5.05 27.13 11.48
CA GLU A 53 6.45 27.37 11.09
C GLU A 53 7.51 26.86 12.09
N GLU A 54 7.06 26.11 13.11
CA GLU A 54 7.88 25.56 14.19
C GLU A 54 7.66 24.06 14.36
N MET A 55 8.64 23.38 14.96
CA MET A 55 8.51 21.98 15.31
C MET A 55 7.58 21.81 16.51
N PRO A 56 6.72 20.76 16.54
CA PRO A 56 5.86 20.54 17.69
C PRO A 56 6.68 20.18 18.92
N GLU A 57 6.29 20.70 20.07
CA GLU A 57 6.86 20.38 21.38
C GLU A 57 5.76 20.13 22.41
N GLY A 58 6.08 19.42 23.49
CA GLY A 58 5.16 19.17 24.61
C GLY A 58 3.78 18.64 24.18
N GLU A 59 2.73 19.38 24.53
CA GLU A 59 1.33 19.02 24.28
C GLU A 59 0.99 18.92 22.77
N ALA A 60 1.67 19.69 21.91
CA ALA A 60 1.50 19.58 20.47
C ALA A 60 1.94 18.20 19.98
N CYS A 61 3.05 17.66 20.51
CA CYS A 61 3.50 16.30 20.19
C CYS A 61 2.44 15.26 20.59
N GLU A 62 1.90 15.36 21.80
CA GLU A 62 0.90 14.41 22.28
C GLU A 62 -0.36 14.44 21.41
N SER A 63 -0.84 15.64 21.07
CA SER A 63 -2.02 15.84 20.22
C SER A 63 -1.84 15.20 18.84
N LEU A 64 -0.69 15.42 18.19
CA LEU A 64 -0.38 14.82 16.89
C LEU A 64 -0.30 13.29 16.98
N VAL A 65 0.32 12.75 18.03
CA VAL A 65 0.42 11.31 18.24
C VAL A 65 -0.95 10.69 18.51
N ARG A 66 -1.83 11.37 19.26
CA ARG A 66 -3.20 10.91 19.53
C ARG A 66 -4.00 10.75 18.25
N GLU A 67 -3.88 11.68 17.30
CA GLU A 67 -4.49 11.55 15.98
C GLU A 67 -3.93 10.38 15.17
N VAL A 68 -2.60 10.18 15.20
CA VAL A 68 -1.97 9.01 14.57
C VAL A 68 -2.46 7.71 15.22
N PHE A 69 -2.62 7.70 16.55
CA PHE A 69 -3.05 6.55 17.31
C PHE A 69 -4.48 6.13 16.94
N GLN A 70 -5.40 7.07 16.76
CA GLN A 70 -6.75 6.78 16.25
C GLN A 70 -6.69 6.06 14.88
N LYS A 71 -5.77 6.46 14.00
CA LYS A 71 -5.56 5.75 12.72
C LYS A 71 -5.01 4.34 12.93
N ILE A 72 -4.15 4.12 13.92
CA ILE A 72 -3.62 2.79 14.28
C ILE A 72 -4.75 1.87 14.76
N GLU A 73 -5.59 2.36 15.67
CA GLU A 73 -6.75 1.63 16.20
C GLU A 73 -7.75 1.26 15.10
N SER A 74 -8.03 2.20 14.17
CA SER A 74 -8.93 1.96 13.03
C SER A 74 -8.48 0.81 12.12
N LEU A 75 -7.19 0.46 12.13
CA LEU A 75 -6.63 -0.66 11.37
C LEU A 75 -6.50 -1.95 12.19
N ALA A 76 -7.05 -1.97 13.40
CA ALA A 76 -6.89 -3.07 14.35
C ALA A 76 -5.42 -3.46 14.58
N ILE A 77 -4.51 -2.49 14.51
CA ILE A 77 -3.09 -2.67 14.86
C ILE A 77 -2.99 -2.48 16.36
N TRP A 78 -2.53 -3.51 17.07
CA TRP A 78 -2.31 -3.42 18.51
C TRP A 78 -0.88 -2.95 18.79
N VAL A 79 -0.75 -1.88 19.59
CA VAL A 79 0.46 -1.36 20.23
C VAL A 79 0.00 -0.35 21.31
N PRO A 80 0.60 -0.32 22.51
CA PRO A 80 0.29 0.68 23.52
C PRO A 80 0.57 2.11 23.04
N PHE A 81 -0.18 3.08 23.54
CA PHE A 81 -0.03 4.49 23.18
C PHE A 81 1.39 5.01 23.47
N ASP A 82 1.91 4.73 24.67
CA ASP A 82 3.22 5.21 25.11
C ASP A 82 4.36 4.75 24.20
N GLU A 83 4.25 3.54 23.62
CA GLU A 83 5.23 3.03 22.66
C GLU A 83 5.22 3.82 21.35
N VAL A 84 4.04 4.26 20.90
CA VAL A 84 3.89 5.11 19.71
C VAL A 84 4.40 6.53 20.01
N TYR A 85 4.07 7.08 21.17
CA TYR A 85 4.52 8.39 21.61
C TYR A 85 6.04 8.46 21.77
N HIS A 86 6.64 7.50 22.49
CA HIS A 86 8.09 7.39 22.61
C HIS A 86 8.77 7.27 21.23
N GLN A 87 8.19 6.47 20.33
CA GLN A 87 8.75 6.31 18.99
C GLN A 87 8.64 7.59 18.15
N TYR A 88 7.60 8.41 18.35
CA TYR A 88 7.45 9.70 17.71
C TYR A 88 8.55 10.66 18.16
N LEU A 89 8.76 10.81 19.47
CA LEU A 89 9.79 11.67 20.03
C LEU A 89 11.19 11.29 19.52
N LEU A 90 11.52 10.00 19.45
CA LEU A 90 12.79 9.53 18.88
C LEU A 90 12.98 9.92 17.40
N LYS A 91 11.90 10.07 16.65
CA LYS A 91 11.94 10.40 15.21
C LYS A 91 11.85 11.89 14.94
N LEU A 92 11.32 12.66 15.89
CA LEU A 92 11.03 14.07 15.73
C LEU A 92 12.24 14.91 15.29
N PRO A 93 13.45 14.74 15.87
CA PRO A 93 14.63 15.47 15.38
C PRO A 93 14.96 15.16 13.92
N ARG A 94 14.80 13.91 13.50
CA ARG A 94 15.04 13.49 12.12
C ARG A 94 13.98 14.04 11.16
N TYR A 95 12.75 14.23 11.62
CA TYR A 95 11.71 14.90 10.85
C TYR A 95 12.05 16.37 10.64
N GLY A 96 12.52 17.06 11.69
CA GLY A 96 13.00 18.44 11.61
C GLY A 96 14.11 18.60 10.58
N LEU A 97 15.15 17.76 10.64
CA LEU A 97 16.24 17.77 9.64
C LEU A 97 15.71 17.58 8.21
N ARG A 98 14.81 16.62 8.01
CA ARG A 98 14.23 16.35 6.68
C ARG A 98 13.40 17.51 6.16
N ILE A 99 12.65 18.20 7.03
CA ILE A 99 11.86 19.39 6.68
C ILE A 99 12.81 20.54 6.30
N ALA A 100 13.88 20.75 7.07
CA ALA A 100 14.87 21.79 6.79
C ALA A 100 15.64 21.55 5.48
N GLU A 101 16.02 20.30 5.18
CA GLU A 101 16.79 19.95 3.97
C GLU A 101 15.94 19.88 2.69
N SER A 102 14.76 19.26 2.77
CA SER A 102 13.93 18.96 1.58
C SER A 102 12.75 19.90 1.40
N GLY A 103 12.52 20.81 2.34
CA GLY A 103 11.28 21.56 2.47
C GLY A 103 10.11 20.70 2.94
N VAL A 104 9.03 21.36 3.37
CA VAL A 104 7.77 20.67 3.68
C VAL A 104 7.18 20.16 2.36
N PRO A 105 6.83 18.87 2.22
CA PRO A 105 6.18 18.39 1.01
C PRO A 105 4.89 19.17 0.75
N GLU A 106 4.69 19.64 -0.48
CA GLU A 106 3.46 20.32 -0.87
C GLU A 106 2.26 19.37 -0.65
N LYS A 107 1.24 19.83 0.09
CA LYS A 107 -0.02 19.10 0.19
C LYS A 107 -0.59 19.03 -1.23
N PRO A 108 -0.85 17.85 -1.81
CA PRO A 108 -1.62 17.78 -3.04
C PRO A 108 -2.97 18.46 -2.76
N VAL A 109 -3.30 19.49 -3.54
CA VAL A 109 -4.55 20.25 -3.42
C VAL A 109 -5.72 19.25 -3.39
N LYS A 110 -6.34 19.10 -2.22
CA LYS A 110 -7.49 18.21 -2.03
C LYS A 110 -8.70 18.96 -2.55
N ALA A 111 -9.12 18.66 -3.78
CA ALA A 111 -10.44 19.04 -4.27
C ALA A 111 -11.51 18.61 -3.24
N GLU A 112 -12.42 19.53 -2.96
CA GLU A 112 -13.39 19.43 -1.88
C GLU A 112 -14.31 18.20 -2.02
N LYS A 113 -14.79 17.75 -0.87
CA LYS A 113 -15.43 16.46 -0.57
C LYS A 113 -16.62 16.13 -1.50
N LYS A 114 -16.64 14.91 -2.06
CA LYS A 114 -17.88 14.13 -2.23
C LYS A 114 -17.82 12.84 -1.43
N ALA A 115 -18.87 12.62 -0.65
CA ALA A 115 -19.04 11.53 0.29
C ALA A 115 -19.05 10.14 -0.38
N LYS A 116 -18.51 9.17 0.37
CA LYS A 116 -18.61 7.70 0.31
C LYS A 116 -19.07 7.04 -1.01
N SER A 117 -18.18 6.21 -1.57
CA SER A 117 -18.53 4.81 -1.76
C SER A 117 -17.35 3.92 -1.33
N GLU A 118 -17.68 2.97 -0.47
CA GLU A 118 -16.79 2.00 0.13
C GLU A 118 -16.48 0.91 -0.89
N THR A 119 -15.22 0.78 -1.31
CA THR A 119 -14.68 -0.50 -1.77
C THR A 119 -13.18 -0.52 -1.50
N PRO A 120 -12.64 -1.54 -0.82
CA PRO A 120 -11.21 -1.60 -0.53
C PRO A 120 -10.46 -1.86 -1.83
N ALA A 121 -9.78 -0.82 -2.32
CA ALA A 121 -8.82 -0.91 -3.40
C ALA A 121 -7.70 -1.88 -2.99
N LYS A 122 -7.86 -3.15 -3.38
CA LYS A 122 -6.77 -4.10 -3.48
C LYS A 122 -5.66 -3.42 -4.28
N LYS A 123 -4.50 -3.16 -3.66
CA LYS A 123 -3.25 -2.85 -4.37
C LYS A 123 -2.94 -4.02 -5.30
N GLY A 124 -3.51 -3.99 -6.50
CA GLY A 124 -3.12 -4.84 -7.60
C GLY A 124 -1.70 -4.46 -7.99
N LYS A 125 -0.81 -5.46 -8.09
CA LYS A 125 0.46 -5.32 -8.81
C LYS A 125 0.20 -4.54 -10.10
N GLY A 126 0.93 -3.45 -10.31
CA GLY A 126 0.71 -2.52 -11.42
C GLY A 126 0.53 -3.26 -12.74
N LYS A 127 -0.71 -3.30 -13.24
CA LYS A 127 -0.97 -3.61 -14.64
C LYS A 127 -0.61 -2.34 -15.40
N SER A 128 0.51 -2.35 -16.12
CA SER A 128 0.77 -1.30 -17.10
C SER A 128 -0.37 -1.35 -18.11
N ASN A 129 -1.32 -0.42 -18.01
CA ASN A 129 -2.47 -0.40 -18.92
C ASN A 129 -2.01 0.22 -20.23
N LYS A 130 -1.46 -0.60 -21.14
CA LYS A 130 -1.07 -0.11 -22.45
C LYS A 130 -2.31 0.24 -23.26
N THR A 131 -2.18 1.27 -24.09
CA THR A 131 -3.22 1.76 -24.97
C THR A 131 -2.89 1.31 -26.39
N CYS A 132 -3.88 0.81 -27.12
CA CYS A 132 -3.68 0.37 -28.49
C CYS A 132 -3.38 1.58 -29.40
N PRO A 133 -2.28 1.56 -30.18
CA PRO A 133 -1.94 2.66 -31.08
C PRO A 133 -2.94 2.85 -32.23
N VAL A 134 -3.72 1.81 -32.59
CA VAL A 134 -4.67 1.87 -33.71
C VAL A 134 -6.03 2.44 -33.30
N CYS A 135 -6.54 2.10 -32.12
CA CYS A 135 -7.91 2.47 -31.73
C CYS A 135 -8.03 3.27 -30.44
N GLY A 136 -6.92 3.57 -29.76
CA GLY A 136 -6.91 4.30 -28.50
C GLY A 136 -7.55 3.58 -27.31
N ARG A 137 -8.05 2.34 -27.48
CA ARG A 137 -8.66 1.57 -26.38
C ARG A 137 -7.58 0.92 -25.52
N ARG A 138 -7.89 0.76 -24.23
CA ARG A 138 -7.05 0.01 -23.30
C ARG A 138 -6.93 -1.44 -23.73
N MET A 139 -5.70 -1.95 -23.76
CA MET A 139 -5.41 -3.34 -24.09
C MET A 139 -5.80 -4.25 -22.93
N LYS A 140 -6.23 -5.47 -23.25
CA LYS A 140 -6.54 -6.51 -22.26
C LYS A 140 -5.31 -7.38 -22.04
N GLN A 141 -5.03 -7.73 -20.80
CA GLN A 141 -3.93 -8.66 -20.49
C GLN A 141 -4.38 -10.09 -20.79
N GLN A 142 -3.72 -10.75 -21.76
CA GLN A 142 -3.94 -12.17 -22.04
C GLN A 142 -3.12 -13.01 -21.08
N PHE A 143 -1.82 -12.70 -20.95
CA PHE A 143 -0.88 -13.37 -20.04
C PHE A 143 0.00 -12.35 -19.31
N ILE A 144 0.74 -12.77 -18.29
CA ILE A 144 1.72 -11.90 -17.63
C ILE A 144 2.76 -11.47 -18.67
N GLY A 145 2.82 -10.18 -18.98
CA GLY A 145 3.74 -9.63 -19.98
C GLY A 145 3.25 -9.65 -21.42
N LEU A 146 2.01 -10.08 -21.68
CA LEU A 146 1.37 -10.02 -23.01
C LEU A 146 -0.03 -9.39 -22.91
N GLN A 147 -0.26 -8.34 -23.69
CA GLN A 147 -1.53 -7.64 -23.81
C GLN A 147 -2.00 -7.62 -25.25
N HIS A 148 -3.32 -7.63 -25.49
CA HIS A 148 -3.90 -7.63 -26.82
C HIS A 148 -5.08 -6.66 -26.93
N CYS A 149 -5.28 -6.15 -28.13
CA CYS A 149 -6.43 -5.37 -28.54
C CYS A 149 -7.32 -6.19 -29.46
N LYS A 150 -8.62 -5.87 -29.50
CA LYS A 150 -9.55 -6.47 -30.48
C LYS A 150 -9.12 -6.16 -31.93
N CYS A 151 -8.51 -5.01 -32.16
CA CYS A 151 -8.05 -4.50 -33.47
C CYS A 151 -6.81 -5.20 -34.05
N GLY A 152 -6.54 -6.46 -33.72
CA GLY A 152 -5.35 -7.16 -34.26
C GLY A 152 -4.02 -6.83 -33.55
N ILE A 153 -3.87 -5.68 -32.89
CA ILE A 153 -2.59 -5.30 -32.26
C ILE A 153 -2.38 -5.96 -30.90
N SER A 154 -1.16 -6.45 -30.67
CA SER A 154 -0.69 -7.00 -29.40
C SER A 154 0.55 -6.27 -28.91
N TRP A 155 0.84 -6.37 -27.61
CA TRP A 155 2.02 -5.82 -26.96
C TRP A 155 2.66 -6.87 -26.06
N LYS A 156 3.95 -7.14 -26.24
CA LYS A 156 4.73 -8.03 -25.37
C LYS A 156 5.90 -7.26 -24.78
N LYS A 157 6.24 -7.53 -23.51
CA LYS A 157 7.29 -6.81 -22.78
C LYS A 157 8.63 -6.73 -23.55
N ASP A 158 9.01 -7.82 -24.22
CA ASP A 158 10.33 -7.93 -24.88
C ASP A 158 10.30 -7.56 -26.37
N ILE A 159 9.11 -7.50 -27.00
CA ILE A 159 8.95 -7.29 -28.44
C ILE A 159 8.35 -5.90 -28.75
N GLY A 160 7.61 -5.30 -27.81
CA GLY A 160 6.84 -4.09 -28.07
C GLY A 160 5.49 -4.39 -28.73
N TYR A 161 4.99 -3.45 -29.51
CA TYR A 161 3.72 -3.59 -30.26
C TYR A 161 3.94 -4.38 -31.55
N PHE A 162 3.02 -5.28 -31.88
CA PHE A 162 3.05 -6.05 -33.11
C PHE A 162 1.62 -6.41 -33.56
N GLU A 163 1.44 -6.64 -34.85
CA GLU A 163 0.17 -7.08 -35.43
C GLU A 163 0.05 -8.60 -35.33
N ARG A 164 -1.15 -9.10 -35.04
CA ARG A 164 -1.43 -10.54 -35.05
C ARG A 164 -1.70 -11.02 -36.45
N THR A 165 -1.05 -12.11 -36.83
CA THR A 165 -1.38 -12.89 -38.01
C THR A 165 -2.19 -14.14 -37.62
N GLY A 166 -2.90 -14.75 -38.58
CA GLY A 166 -3.83 -15.87 -38.30
C GLY A 166 -3.14 -17.20 -37.90
N ASP A 167 -1.87 -17.32 -38.22
CA ASP A 167 -0.97 -18.44 -37.90
C ASP A 167 -0.31 -18.32 -36.51
N MET A 168 -0.34 -17.14 -35.88
CA MET A 168 0.21 -16.93 -34.53
C MET A 168 -0.64 -17.61 -33.44
N VAL A 169 0.02 -18.38 -32.58
CA VAL A 169 -0.55 -19.04 -31.40
C VAL A 169 0.17 -18.57 -30.13
N PHE A 170 -0.57 -17.92 -29.23
CA PHE A 170 -0.05 -17.47 -27.94
C PHE A 170 -0.15 -18.58 -26.89
N ALA A 171 1.00 -19.05 -26.40
CA ALA A 171 1.11 -20.12 -25.42
C ALA A 171 1.88 -19.69 -24.16
N LEU A 172 1.80 -20.48 -23.10
CA LEU A 172 2.62 -20.32 -21.90
C LEU A 172 3.57 -21.50 -21.76
N GLU A 173 4.84 -21.18 -21.56
CA GLU A 173 5.89 -22.16 -21.34
C GLU A 173 6.43 -22.03 -19.91
N ARG A 174 6.63 -23.16 -19.23
CA ARG A 174 7.29 -23.19 -17.92
C ARG A 174 8.79 -23.31 -18.13
N ARG A 175 9.54 -22.30 -17.70
CA ARG A 175 11.00 -22.29 -17.77
C ARG A 175 11.58 -22.25 -16.37
N THR A 176 12.55 -23.10 -16.09
CA THR A 176 13.27 -23.11 -14.82
C THR A 176 14.41 -22.11 -14.90
N THR A 177 14.43 -21.11 -14.02
CA THR A 177 15.54 -20.16 -13.89
C THR A 177 16.12 -20.32 -12.48
N GLY A 178 17.26 -21.01 -12.38
CA GLY A 178 17.84 -21.41 -11.10
C GLY A 178 16.91 -22.36 -10.34
N LYS A 179 16.61 -22.07 -9.07
CA LYS A 179 15.71 -22.87 -8.22
C LYS A 179 14.20 -22.55 -8.38
N LYS A 180 13.82 -21.68 -9.32
CA LYS A 180 12.42 -21.22 -9.49
C LYS A 180 11.89 -21.54 -10.88
N VAL A 181 10.69 -22.12 -10.94
CA VAL A 181 9.92 -22.30 -12.18
C VAL A 181 9.12 -21.03 -12.47
N LYS A 182 9.32 -20.43 -13.64
CA LYS A 182 8.62 -19.24 -14.11
C LYS A 182 7.75 -19.58 -15.31
N GLN A 183 6.63 -18.88 -15.47
CA GLN A 183 5.74 -19.01 -16.62
C GLN A 183 6.00 -17.84 -17.59
N CYS A 184 6.38 -18.16 -18.83
CA CYS A 184 6.75 -17.18 -19.85
C CYS A 184 5.78 -17.24 -21.04
N PRO A 185 5.25 -16.11 -21.52
CA PRO A 185 4.46 -16.08 -22.75
C PRO A 185 5.35 -16.30 -23.96
N VAL A 186 4.96 -17.24 -24.83
CA VAL A 186 5.63 -17.61 -26.07
C VAL A 186 4.63 -17.47 -27.22
N ILE A 187 5.13 -17.02 -28.37
CA ILE A 187 4.36 -16.97 -29.62
C ILE A 187 4.89 -18.13 -30.46
N ARG A 188 4.00 -19.03 -30.88
CA ARG A 188 4.27 -20.11 -31.83
C ARG A 188 3.58 -19.78 -33.15
N TYR A 189 4.03 -20.39 -34.23
CA TYR A 189 3.38 -20.30 -35.53
C TYR A 189 2.90 -21.70 -35.92
N LYS A 190 1.75 -21.79 -36.58
CA LYS A 190 1.19 -23.05 -37.09
C LYS A 190 1.94 -23.55 -38.31
#